data_AF-A0A1W1VIU1-F1
#
_entry.id   AF-A0A1W1VIU1-F1
#
_cell.length_a   1.000
_cell.length_b   1.000
_cell.length_c   1.000
_cell.angle_alpha   90.00
_cell.angle_beta   90.00
_cell.angle_gamma   90.00
#
_symmetry.space_group_name_H-M   'P 1'
#
loop_
_entity.id
_entity.type
_entity.pdbx_description
1 polymer ?
#
loop_
_entity_poly.entity_id
_entity_poly.type
_entity_poly.pdbx_seq_one_letter_code
_entity_poly.pdbx_strand_id
1 'polypeptide(L)' 'MCCEDQKPAPSPIRRGTVSSRLAGGGLLVNVDGVGPVRALDPSGRAYPQARVNLLQASGAWTVVS' A
#
# COMPACT_ATOMS: atom_id res chain seq x y z
N MET A 1 -33.46 -9.25 12.05
CA MET A 1 -32.18 -8.57 12.31
C MET A 1 -31.27 -8.92 11.15
N CYS A 2 -31.35 -8.14 10.06
CA CYS A 2 -30.51 -8.38 8.90
C CYS A 2 -29.17 -7.70 9.14
N CYS A 3 -28.10 -8.47 9.19
CA CYS A 3 -26.77 -7.93 9.00
C CYS A 3 -26.71 -7.51 7.53
N GLU A 4 -27.11 -6.27 7.25
CA GLU A 4 -26.94 -5.68 5.94
C GLU A 4 -25.46 -5.72 5.60
N ASP A 5 -25.20 -6.41 4.50
CA ASP A 5 -23.99 -6.46 3.69
C ASP A 5 -23.16 -5.17 3.82
N GLN A 6 -22.32 -5.07 4.86
CA GLN A 6 -21.25 -4.08 4.89
C GLN A 6 -20.23 -4.55 3.86
N LYS A 7 -20.54 -4.29 2.59
CA LYS A 7 -19.57 -4.30 1.51
C LYS A 7 -18.37 -3.53 2.05
N PRO A 8 -17.20 -4.18 2.25
CA PRO A 8 -16.05 -3.49 2.81
C PRO A 8 -15.85 -2.27 1.92
N ALA A 9 -15.88 -1.07 2.52
CA ALA A 9 -15.68 0.17 1.80
C ALA A 9 -14.45 -0.04 0.90
N PRO A 10 -14.52 0.30 -0.40
CA PRO A 10 -13.41 0.05 -1.31
C PRO A 10 -12.17 0.65 -0.66
N SER A 11 -11.24 -0.22 -0.28
CA SER A 11 -10.01 0.20 0.38
C SER A 11 -9.35 1.24 -0.54
N PRO A 12 -9.09 2.46 -0.08
CA PRO A 12 -8.69 3.54 -0.97
C PRO A 12 -7.34 3.17 -1.61
N ILE A 13 -7.33 3.10 -2.94
CA ILE A 13 -6.09 2.94 -3.70
C ILE A 13 -5.46 4.32 -3.85
N ARG A 14 -4.24 4.47 -3.37
CA ARG A 14 -3.44 5.69 -3.53
C ARG A 14 -2.20 5.42 -4.34
N ARG A 15 -1.70 6.46 -5.02
CA ARG A 15 -0.40 6.40 -5.69
C ARG A 15 0.68 6.86 -4.73
N GLY A 16 1.78 6.12 -4.69
CA GLY A 16 2.98 6.48 -3.95
C GLY A 16 4.23 6.28 -4.78
N THR A 17 5.33 6.88 -4.35
CA THR A 17 6.65 6.69 -4.94
C THR A 17 7.54 5.94 -3.98
N VAL A 18 8.08 4.81 -4.42
CA VAL A 18 9.03 4.03 -3.61
C VAL A 18 10.26 4.89 -3.39
N SER A 19 10.61 5.15 -2.14
CA SER A 19 11.79 5.93 -1.78
C SER A 19 12.97 5.01 -1.44
N SER A 20 12.71 3.86 -0.82
CA SER A 20 13.75 2.90 -0.43
C SER A 20 13.18 1.51 -0.17
N ARG A 21 14.05 0.50 -0.29
CA ARG A 21 13.76 -0.87 0.15
C ARG A 21 14.26 -1.06 1.57
N LEU A 22 13.44 -1.66 2.42
CA LEU A 22 13.79 -2.05 3.78
C LEU A 22 14.25 -3.51 3.80
N ALA A 23 15.10 -3.86 4.76
CA ALA A 23 15.41 -5.25 5.06
C ALA A 23 14.11 -6.03 5.40
N GLY A 24 14.00 -7.27 4.91
CA GLY A 24 12.82 -8.12 5.15
C GLY A 24 11.61 -7.87 4.24
N GLY A 25 11.80 -7.27 3.05
CA GLY A 25 10.75 -7.21 2.03
C GLY A 25 9.76 -6.06 2.16
N GLY A 26 9.99 -5.13 3.09
CA GLY A 26 9.23 -3.88 3.17
C GLY A 26 9.75 -2.83 2.19
N LEU A 27 8.86 -1.94 1.75
CA LEU A 27 9.19 -0.74 0.99
C LEU A 27 8.81 0.50 1.80
N LEU A 28 9.68 1.52 1.77
CA LEU A 28 9.31 2.85 2.21
C LEU A 28 8.77 3.61 1.01
N VAL A 29 7.48 3.97 1.06
CA VAL A 29 6.77 4.60 -0.06
C VAL A 29 6.23 5.95 0.41
N ASN A 30 6.53 7.01 -0.34
CA ASN A 30 5.99 8.33 -0.07
C ASN A 30 4.65 8.49 -0.78
N VAL A 31 3.59 8.71 -0.03
CA VAL A 31 2.21 8.79 -0.53
C VAL A 31 1.71 10.22 -0.43
N ASP A 32 1.18 10.72 -1.55
CA ASP A 32 0.69 12.09 -1.61
C ASP A 32 -0.49 12.31 -0.63
N GLY A 33 -0.38 13.37 0.17
CA GLY A 33 -1.36 13.71 1.22
C GLY A 33 -1.38 12.77 2.44
N VAL A 34 -0.48 11.79 2.54
CA VAL A 34 -0.34 10.89 3.70
C VAL A 34 1.07 10.95 4.30
N GLY A 35 2.09 11.06 3.46
CA GLY A 35 3.50 11.04 3.86
C GLY A 35 4.16 9.67 3.66
N PRO A 36 5.32 9.43 4.29
CA PRO A 36 6.05 8.18 4.14
C PRO A 36 5.34 7.05 4.88
N VAL A 37 5.00 5.99 4.16
CA VAL A 37 4.39 4.77 4.70
C VAL A 37 5.26 3.57 4.40
N ARG A 38 5.21 2.58 5.29
CA ARG A 38 5.82 1.28 5.06
C ARG A 38 4.80 0.39 4.36
N ALA A 39 5.11 -0.02 3.14
CA ALA A 39 4.29 -0.91 2.36
C ALA A 39 4.93 -2.29 2.25
N LEU A 40 4.12 -3.34 2.24
CA LEU A 40 4.58 -4.68 1.90
C LEU A 40 4.49 -4.86 0.39
N ASP A 41 5.58 -5.33 -0.22
CA ASP A 41 5.57 -5.74 -1.62
C ASP A 41 5.29 -7.25 -1.71
N PRO A 42 4.09 -7.66 -2.15
CA PRO A 42 3.77 -9.08 -2.31
C PRO A 42 4.50 -9.70 -3.51
N SER A 43 5.00 -8.89 -4.45
CA SER A 43 5.64 -9.39 -5.67
C SER A 43 7.11 -9.78 -5.46
N GLY A 44 7.71 -9.40 -4.34
CA GLY A 44 9.14 -9.58 -4.04
C GLY A 44 10.06 -8.84 -5.03
N ARG A 45 9.53 -7.93 -5.84
CA ARG A 45 10.27 -7.21 -6.86
C ARG A 45 11.04 -6.05 -6.25
N ALA A 46 12.23 -5.83 -6.77
CA ALA A 46 12.95 -4.60 -6.50
C ALA A 46 12.30 -3.46 -7.29
N TYR A 47 11.80 -2.44 -6.59
CA TYR A 47 11.29 -1.21 -7.19
C TYR A 47 12.33 -0.09 -7.02
N PRO A 48 13.24 0.10 -7.98
CA PRO A 48 14.10 1.28 -7.99
C PRO A 48 13.21 2.51 -8.24
N GLN A 49 12.96 3.29 -7.18
CA GLN A 49 12.21 4.54 -7.19
C GLN A 49 11.05 4.61 -8.21
N ALA A 50 10.10 3.66 -8.11
CA ALA A 50 8.96 3.56 -9.02
C ALA A 50 7.70 4.17 -8.41
N ARG A 51 6.76 4.58 -9.26
CA ARG A 51 5.38 4.84 -8.84
C ARG A 51 4.65 3.51 -8.66
N VAL A 52 3.94 3.36 -7.55
CA VAL A 52 3.18 2.16 -7.19
C VAL A 52 1.79 2.54 -6.73
N ASN A 53 0.82 1.67 -7.02
CA ASN A 53 -0.49 1.72 -6.39
C ASN A 53 -0.42 1.02 -5.04
N LEU A 54 -1.01 1.64 -4.03
CA LEU A 54 -1.06 1.17 -2.67
C LEU A 54 -2.51 1.02 -2.22
N LEU A 55 -2.81 -0.12 -1.61
CA LEU A 55 -4.10 -0.40 -1.01
C LEU A 55 -3.97 -0.35 0.52
N GLN A 56 -4.85 0.38 1.18
CA GLN A 56 -4.94 0.37 2.65
C GLN A 56 -5.93 -0.70 3.11
N ALA A 57 -5.44 -1.86 3.56
CA ALA A 57 -6.25 -2.94 4.09
C ALA A 57 -5.96 -3.15 5.58
N SER A 58 -6.99 -3.10 6.43
CA SER A 58 -6.89 -3.41 7.87
C SER A 58 -5.77 -2.64 8.61
N GLY A 59 -5.51 -1.37 8.22
CA GLY A 59 -4.49 -0.52 8.83
C GLY A 59 -3.08 -0.66 8.26
N ALA A 60 -2.86 -1.57 7.30
CA ALA A 60 -1.59 -1.75 6.60
C ALA A 60 -1.68 -1.30 5.14
N TRP A 61 -0.58 -0.76 4.60
CA TRP A 61 -0.44 -0.44 3.18
C TRP A 61 0.22 -1.59 2.43
N THR A 62 -0.37 -1.98 1.30
CA THR A 62 0.13 -3.06 0.44
C THR A 62 0.30 -2.56 -0.98
N VAL A 63 1.41 -2.90 -1.64
CA VAL A 63 1.62 -2.60 -3.06
C VAL A 63 0.79 -3.56 -3.91
N VAL A 64 -0.01 -3.04 -4.84
CA VAL A 64 -0.92 -3.84 -5.68
C VAL A 64 -0.64 -3.77 -7.19
N SER A 65 0.48 -3.13 -7.59
CA SER A 65 0.91 -2.84 -8.97
C SER A 65 0.00 -1.94 -9.81
#